data_AF-A0A956SB15-F1
#
_entry.id   AF-A0A956SB15-F1
#
_cell.length_a   1.000
_cell.length_b   1.000
_cell.length_c   1.000
_cell.angle_alpha   90.00
_cell.angle_beta   90.00
_cell.angle_gamma   90.00
#
_symmetry.space_group_name_H-M   'P 1'
#
loop_
_entity.id
_entity.type
_entity.pdbx_description
1 polymer ?
#
loop_
_entity_poly.entity_id
_entity_poly.type
_entity_poly.pdbx_seq_one_letter_code
_entity_poly.pdbx_strand_id
1 'polypeptide(L)'
;MFRTSQSKCWLGLAAALFLSGAVPARAETLHPSGNPLGLGVIVGEPTGITGKKWLGHRSAFDFGAAWSFGRNDAVLLYADHLWHHYDVFHVDKGAMALYYGLGGRASLRDEGQDAFGVRVPVGLAYQFENSAIGL
;
A
#
# COMPACT_ATOMS: atom_id res chain seq x y z
N MET A 1 -28.01 -16.68 37.18
CA MET A 1 -28.56 -17.90 36.52
C MET A 1 -29.51 -17.44 35.41
N PHE A 2 -29.10 -17.56 34.13
CA PHE A 2 -29.87 -17.47 32.86
C PHE A 2 -30.71 -16.18 32.57
N ARG A 3 -30.88 -15.61 31.36
CA ARG A 3 -30.47 -15.87 29.97
C ARG A 3 -30.91 -14.66 29.10
N THR A 4 -30.09 -14.37 28.09
CA THR A 4 -30.23 -13.60 26.82
C THR A 4 -31.62 -13.15 26.31
N SER A 5 -31.70 -11.97 25.66
CA SER A 5 -32.47 -11.69 24.42
C SER A 5 -32.21 -10.25 23.92
N GLN A 6 -31.24 -10.01 23.03
CA GLN A 6 -31.43 -9.75 21.59
C GLN A 6 -32.73 -9.01 21.20
N SER A 7 -32.62 -7.83 20.55
CA SER A 7 -33.26 -7.55 19.24
C SER A 7 -33.08 -6.11 18.72
N LYS A 8 -33.00 -6.00 17.39
CA LYS A 8 -33.25 -4.87 16.44
C LYS A 8 -31.99 -4.14 15.92
N CYS A 9 -31.37 -4.59 14.82
CA CYS A 9 -31.79 -4.46 13.40
C CYS A 9 -31.87 -3.01 12.87
N TRP A 10 -30.78 -2.54 12.25
CA TRP A 10 -30.78 -1.58 11.14
C TRP A 10 -29.83 -2.19 10.09
N LEU A 11 -30.34 -2.82 9.02
CA LEU A 11 -30.46 -2.25 7.67
C LEU A 11 -29.30 -1.28 7.36
N GLY A 12 -28.38 -1.51 6.44
CA GLY A 12 -28.31 -2.41 5.31
C GLY A 12 -27.46 -1.68 4.26
N LEU A 13 -26.18 -2.02 4.13
CA LEU A 13 -25.36 -1.58 3.01
C LEU A 13 -25.00 -2.80 2.19
N ALA A 14 -25.52 -2.82 0.96
CA ALA A 14 -25.39 -3.89 0.00
C ALA A 14 -23.91 -4.22 -0.28
N ALA A 15 -23.44 -5.37 0.20
CA ALA A 15 -22.24 -6.00 -0.30
C ALA A 15 -22.59 -6.65 -1.66
N ALA A 16 -22.46 -5.88 -2.74
CA ALA A 16 -22.56 -6.42 -4.08
C ALA A 16 -21.29 -7.23 -4.39
N LEU A 17 -21.47 -8.54 -4.54
CA LEU A 17 -20.53 -9.49 -5.13
C LEU A 17 -20.08 -9.00 -6.52
N PHE A 18 -18.77 -8.86 -6.73
CA PHE A 18 -18.16 -9.08 -8.05
C PHE A 18 -17.21 -10.27 -7.94
N LEU A 19 -17.70 -11.44 -8.34
CA LEU A 19 -16.87 -12.58 -8.75
C LEU A 19 -16.28 -12.26 -10.11
N SER A 20 -14.95 -12.18 -10.22
CA SER A 20 -14.26 -12.60 -11.44
C SER A 20 -12.77 -12.84 -11.18
N GLY A 21 -12.34 -14.08 -11.45
CA GLY A 21 -10.95 -14.42 -11.72
C GLY A 21 -10.01 -14.47 -10.52
N ALA A 22 -9.75 -15.67 -10.01
CA ALA A 22 -8.45 -15.96 -9.41
C ALA A 22 -7.39 -15.75 -10.51
N VAL A 23 -6.77 -14.57 -10.56
CA VAL A 23 -5.55 -14.38 -11.34
C VAL A 23 -4.46 -15.09 -10.53
N PRO A 24 -3.84 -16.17 -11.02
CA PRO A 24 -2.66 -16.69 -10.35
C PRO A 24 -1.65 -15.55 -10.34
N ALA A 25 -1.24 -15.13 -9.15
CA ALA A 25 -0.14 -14.18 -8.98
C ALA A 25 1.09 -14.80 -9.67
N ARG A 26 1.34 -14.41 -10.91
CA ARG A 26 2.57 -14.76 -11.60
C ARG A 26 3.69 -14.04 -10.84
N ALA A 27 4.50 -14.82 -10.15
CA ALA A 27 5.77 -14.37 -9.64
C ALA A 27 6.70 -14.17 -10.84
N GLU A 28 6.65 -13.00 -11.46
CA GLU A 28 7.64 -12.59 -12.45
C GLU A 28 8.88 -12.08 -11.72
N THR A 29 9.75 -13.01 -11.31
CA THR A 29 11.12 -12.67 -10.96
C THR A 29 11.82 -12.05 -12.17
N LEU A 30 12.20 -10.77 -12.06
CA LEU A 30 13.61 -10.33 -12.06
C LEU A 30 13.64 -8.80 -12.21
N HIS A 31 13.89 -8.12 -11.10
CA HIS A 31 14.48 -6.79 -11.14
C HIS A 31 15.91 -6.95 -11.70
N PRO A 32 16.30 -6.22 -12.75
CA PRO A 32 17.65 -6.30 -13.32
C PRO A 32 18.76 -5.92 -12.33
N SER A 33 18.41 -5.32 -11.20
CA SER A 33 19.32 -4.78 -10.20
C SER A 33 18.98 -5.33 -8.81
N GLY A 34 19.45 -6.55 -8.55
CA GLY A 34 19.94 -7.03 -7.25
C GLY A 34 18.97 -7.23 -6.07
N ASN A 35 17.96 -6.39 -5.86
CA ASN A 35 17.07 -6.53 -4.71
C ASN A 35 15.64 -6.04 -5.02
N PRO A 36 14.62 -6.91 -5.00
CA PRO A 36 13.22 -6.51 -5.18
C PRO A 36 12.67 -5.74 -3.97
N LEU A 37 13.48 -5.43 -2.96
CA LEU A 37 13.07 -4.74 -1.75
C LEU A 37 13.61 -3.31 -1.73
N GLY A 38 12.72 -2.35 -1.47
CA GLY A 38 13.05 -0.97 -1.13
C GLY A 38 12.57 -0.66 0.28
N LEU A 39 13.36 0.11 1.02
CA LEU A 39 12.98 0.63 2.34
C LEU A 39 13.01 2.15 2.28
N GLY A 40 12.08 2.78 2.99
CA GLY A 40 11.92 4.22 3.04
C GLY A 40 11.50 4.68 4.42
N VAL A 41 11.55 5.99 4.60
CA VAL A 41 11.07 6.67 5.80
C VAL A 41 10.08 7.75 5.40
N ILE A 42 9.07 7.97 6.22
CA ILE A 42 8.14 9.09 6.12
C ILE A 42 8.65 10.13 7.11
N VAL A 43 9.03 11.30 6.61
CA VAL A 43 9.53 12.40 7.43
C VAL A 43 8.44 13.47 7.53
N GLY A 44 8.14 13.91 8.75
CA GLY A 44 7.13 14.94 9.02
C GLY A 44 6.13 14.50 10.08
N GLU A 45 4.88 14.89 9.90
CA GLU A 45 3.77 14.52 10.78
C GLU A 45 2.67 13.89 9.90
N PRO A 46 2.45 12.56 9.97
CA PRO A 46 3.11 11.56 10.82
C PRO A 46 4.51 11.14 10.32
N THR A 47 5.38 10.70 11.23
CA THR A 47 6.71 10.12 10.90
C THR A 47 6.59 8.60 10.84
N GLY A 48 7.32 7.93 9.96
CA GLY A 48 7.16 6.49 9.78
C GLY A 48 8.23 5.80 8.96
N ILE A 49 8.00 4.52 8.72
CA ILE A 49 8.81 3.68 7.84
C ILE A 49 7.91 3.08 6.75
N THR A 50 8.50 2.87 5.59
CA THR A 50 7.85 2.21 4.47
C THR A 50 8.73 1.10 3.93
N GLY A 51 8.09 0.07 3.41
CA GLY A 51 8.74 -0.99 2.69
C GLY A 51 8.00 -1.23 1.39
N LYS A 52 8.76 -1.32 0.30
CA LYS A 52 8.25 -1.65 -1.02
C LYS A 52 8.86 -2.96 -1.46
N LYS A 53 8.03 -3.93 -1.82
CA LYS A 53 8.45 -5.19 -2.42
C LYS A 53 7.93 -5.29 -3.83
N TRP A 54 8.84 -5.29 -4.79
CA TRP A 54 8.54 -5.56 -6.17
C TRP A 54 8.26 -7.05 -6.37
N LEU A 55 7.16 -7.36 -7.06
CA LEU A 55 6.75 -8.72 -7.41
C LEU A 55 7.19 -9.09 -8.83
N GLY A 56 7.41 -8.06 -9.65
CA GLY A 56 7.93 -8.14 -11.01
C GLY A 56 8.08 -6.74 -11.60
N HIS A 57 8.28 -6.66 -12.91
CA HIS A 57 8.60 -5.37 -13.55
C HIS A 57 7.47 -4.33 -13.42
N ARG A 58 6.21 -4.79 -13.47
CA ARG A 58 5.01 -3.94 -13.51
C ARG A 58 4.20 -3.94 -12.22
N SER A 59 4.62 -4.64 -11.16
CA SER A 59 3.83 -4.77 -9.93
C SER A 59 4.69 -4.75 -8.66
N ALA A 60 4.16 -4.09 -7.62
CA ALA A 60 4.80 -4.01 -6.31
C ALA A 60 3.75 -3.98 -5.18
N PHE A 61 4.12 -4.46 -4.02
CA PHE A 61 3.45 -4.16 -2.76
C PHE A 61 4.17 -3.04 -2.03
N ASP A 62 3.44 -2.05 -1.55
CA ASP A 62 3.94 -1.00 -0.66
C ASP A 62 3.23 -1.12 0.68
N PHE A 63 3.98 -1.09 1.77
CA PHE A 63 3.45 -1.12 3.12
C PHE A 63 4.15 -0.07 3.95
N GLY A 64 3.45 0.48 4.94
CA GLY A 64 4.05 1.44 5.83
C GLY A 64 3.36 1.54 7.16
N ALA A 65 4.15 1.94 8.14
CA ALA A 65 3.71 2.25 9.48
C ALA A 65 4.21 3.65 9.81
N ALA A 66 3.30 4.55 10.12
CA ALA A 66 3.60 5.90 10.55
C ALA A 66 2.90 6.18 11.88
N TRP A 67 3.49 7.02 12.71
CA TRP A 67 2.96 7.42 13.99
C TRP A 67 3.05 8.94 14.15
N SER A 68 2.04 9.49 14.81
CA SER A 68 1.95 10.88 15.21
C SER A 68 2.25 10.97 16.70
N PHE A 69 3.19 11.84 17.10
CA PHE A 69 3.46 12.15 18.52
C PHE A 69 2.67 13.38 19.01
N GLY A 70 1.72 13.86 18.21
CA GLY A 70 0.88 15.01 18.52
C GLY A 70 -0.33 14.69 19.40
N ARG A 71 -1.27 15.63 19.49
CA ARG A 71 -2.43 15.57 20.40
C ARG A 71 -3.40 14.41 20.15
N ASN A 72 -3.28 13.73 19.02
CA ASN A 72 -4.03 12.55 18.69
C ASN A 72 -3.04 11.43 18.34
N ASP A 73 -2.43 10.83 19.36
CA ASP A 73 -1.57 9.64 19.22
C ASP A 73 -2.30 8.62 18.36
N ALA A 74 -1.69 8.35 17.20
CA ALA A 74 -2.29 7.50 16.20
C ALA A 74 -1.21 6.76 15.44
N VAL A 75 -1.37 5.44 15.33
CA VAL A 75 -0.57 4.61 14.45
C VAL A 75 -1.33 4.41 13.15
N LEU A 76 -0.80 4.93 12.06
CA LEU A 76 -1.28 4.72 10.71
C LEU A 76 -0.54 3.53 10.09
N LEU A 77 -1.26 2.46 9.82
CA LEU A 77 -0.79 1.34 9.02
C LEU A 77 -1.42 1.40 7.64
N TYR A 78 -0.68 1.03 6.62
CA TYR A 78 -1.23 0.87 5.28
C TYR A 78 -0.55 -0.25 4.49
N ALA A 79 -1.29 -0.78 3.52
CA ALA A 79 -0.77 -1.71 2.53
C ALA A 79 -1.48 -1.45 1.20
N ASP A 80 -0.68 -1.22 0.15
CA ASP A 80 -1.13 -0.88 -1.19
C ASP A 80 -0.52 -1.86 -2.20
N HIS A 81 -1.32 -2.31 -3.16
CA HIS A 81 -0.83 -2.99 -4.35
C HIS A 81 -0.70 -1.97 -5.49
N LEU A 82 0.49 -1.87 -6.07
CA LEU A 82 0.85 -0.86 -7.06
C LEU A 82 1.13 -1.52 -8.41
N TRP A 83 0.56 -0.95 -9.47
CA TRP A 83 0.86 -1.27 -10.86
C TRP A 83 1.68 -0.15 -11.48
N HIS A 84 2.72 -0.50 -12.23
CA HIS A 84 3.66 0.42 -12.85
C HIS A 84 3.61 0.29 -14.38
N HIS A 85 3.42 1.42 -15.06
CA HIS A 85 3.37 1.54 -16.52
C HIS A 85 4.51 2.43 -17.00
N TYR A 86 5.52 1.81 -17.61
CA TYR A 86 6.69 2.50 -18.16
C TYR A 86 6.47 3.00 -19.59
N ASP A 87 5.46 2.46 -20.29
CA ASP A 87 5.19 2.77 -21.70
C ASP A 87 4.60 4.18 -21.90
N VAL A 88 4.25 4.88 -20.82
CA VAL A 88 3.63 6.22 -20.86
C VAL A 88 4.66 7.32 -21.09
N PHE A 89 5.88 7.16 -20.58
CA PHE A 89 6.91 8.19 -20.66
C PHE A 89 8.24 7.59 -21.09
N HIS A 90 8.75 8.04 -22.23
CA HIS A 90 10.08 7.68 -22.71
C HIS A 90 11.08 8.74 -22.23
N VAL A 91 12.08 8.32 -21.45
CA VAL A 91 13.16 9.17 -20.94
C VAL A 91 14.49 8.64 -21.47
N ASP A 92 15.39 9.56 -21.86
CA ASP A 92 16.69 9.20 -22.48
C ASP A 92 17.67 8.52 -21.51
N LYS A 93 17.43 8.64 -20.21
CA LYS A 93 18.22 8.03 -19.13
C LYS A 93 17.26 7.53 -18.05
N GLY A 94 17.51 6.34 -17.53
CA GLY A 94 16.65 5.71 -16.51
C GLY A 94 15.31 5.21 -17.05
N ALA A 95 14.43 4.83 -16.13
CA ALA A 95 13.07 4.38 -16.45
C ALA A 95 12.03 5.14 -15.61
N MET A 96 11.10 5.82 -16.27
CA MET A 96 10.00 6.52 -15.61
C MET A 96 8.71 5.70 -15.75
N ALA A 97 8.07 5.39 -14.62
CA ALA A 97 6.78 4.73 -14.57
C ALA A 97 5.71 5.67 -14.02
N LEU A 98 4.56 5.70 -14.69
CA LEU A 98 3.31 6.08 -14.04
C LEU A 98 2.83 4.89 -13.21
N TYR A 99 2.54 5.12 -11.93
CA TYR A 99 1.97 4.09 -11.08
C TYR A 99 0.61 4.51 -10.54
N TYR A 100 -0.25 3.51 -10.37
CA TYR A 100 -1.47 3.61 -9.61
C TYR A 100 -1.63 2.36 -8.76
N GLY A 101 -2.44 2.44 -7.73
CA GLY A 101 -2.64 1.31 -6.84
C GLY A 101 -3.97 1.31 -6.14
N LEU A 102 -4.18 0.23 -5.40
CA LEU A 102 -5.33 0.05 -4.53
C LEU A 102 -4.84 -0.61 -3.24
N GLY A 103 -5.34 -0.10 -2.12
CA GLY A 103 -4.98 -0.64 -0.83
C GLY A 103 -5.88 -0.21 0.29
N GLY A 104 -5.42 -0.50 1.50
CA GLY A 104 -6.12 -0.20 2.74
C GLY A 104 -5.24 0.60 3.69
N ARG A 105 -5.89 1.34 4.57
CA ARG A 105 -5.27 1.95 5.74
C ARG A 105 -6.08 1.67 6.99
N ALA A 106 -5.37 1.58 8.10
CA ALA A 106 -5.92 1.54 9.44
C ALA A 106 -5.23 2.62 10.27
N SER A 107 -6.01 3.47 10.92
CA SER A 107 -5.54 4.44 11.91
C SER A 107 -5.98 3.92 13.26
N LEU A 108 -5.03 3.41 14.04
CA LEU A 108 -5.26 2.95 15.41
C LEU A 108 -5.08 4.15 16.34
N ARG A 109 -6.09 4.44 17.16
CA ARG A 109 -6.09 5.59 18.08
C ARG A 109 -6.42 5.12 19.48
N ASP A 110 -5.90 5.82 20.47
CA ASP A 110 -6.35 5.62 21.84
C ASP A 110 -7.85 5.97 21.95
N GLU A 111 -8.53 5.33 22.90
CA GLU A 111 -9.98 5.45 23.15
C GLU A 111 -10.91 4.76 22.13
N GLY A 112 -10.39 3.85 21.29
CA GLY A 112 -11.22 3.01 20.41
C GLY A 112 -11.79 3.75 19.21
N GLN A 113 -11.20 4.89 18.83
CA GLN A 113 -11.54 5.65 17.63
C GLN A 113 -10.80 5.12 16.40
N ASP A 114 -10.72 3.81 16.26
CA ASP A 114 -10.03 3.16 15.15
C ASP A 114 -10.76 3.44 13.83
N ALA A 115 -10.00 3.83 12.81
CA ALA A 115 -10.56 4.15 11.49
C ALA A 115 -9.91 3.29 10.41
N PHE A 116 -10.74 2.57 9.65
CA PHE A 116 -10.32 1.82 8.47
C PHE A 116 -10.76 2.56 7.22
N GLY A 117 -9.94 2.49 6.17
CA GLY A 117 -10.28 3.11 4.89
C GLY A 117 -9.57 2.44 3.73
N VAL A 118 -10.08 2.71 2.53
CA VAL A 118 -9.44 2.33 1.28
C VAL A 118 -8.54 3.46 0.78
N ARG A 119 -7.53 3.10 -0.01
CA ARG A 119 -6.57 4.03 -0.62
C ARG A 119 -6.43 3.72 -2.10
N VAL A 120 -6.29 4.79 -2.89
CA VAL A 120 -6.00 4.71 -4.32
C VAL A 120 -4.81 5.64 -4.60
N PRO A 121 -3.56 5.18 -4.36
CA PRO A 121 -2.38 5.98 -4.68
C PRO A 121 -2.20 6.11 -6.19
N VAL A 122 -1.77 7.29 -6.64
CA VAL A 122 -1.36 7.56 -8.02
C VAL A 122 -0.12 8.45 -7.99
N GLY A 123 0.84 8.19 -8.86
CA GLY A 123 2.07 8.99 -8.91
C GLY A 123 3.03 8.56 -9.99
N LEU A 124 4.20 9.19 -10.00
CA LEU A 124 5.30 8.88 -10.90
C LEU A 124 6.46 8.28 -10.11
N ALA A 125 7.09 7.25 -10.66
CA ALA A 125 8.28 6.62 -10.13
C ALA A 125 9.41 6.77 -11.17
N TYR A 126 10.58 7.23 -10.73
CA TYR A 126 11.76 7.32 -11.59
C TYR A 126 12.83 6.36 -11.06
N GLN A 127 13.30 5.49 -11.92
CA GLN A 127 14.37 4.53 -11.64
C GLN A 127 15.64 4.98 -12.35
N PHE A 128 16.70 5.14 -11.58
CA PHE A 128 18.02 5.49 -12.11
C PHE A 128 18.68 4.24 -12.69
N GLU A 129 19.23 4.34 -13.91
CA GLU A 129 19.91 3.25 -14.64
C GLU A 129 21.17 2.72 -13.94
N ASN A 130 21.64 3.39 -12.89
CA ASN A 130 22.85 3.01 -12.18
C ASN A 130 22.78 3.44 -10.71
N SER A 131 22.22 2.59 -9.85
CA SER A 131 22.44 2.69 -8.41
C SER A 131 23.42 1.60 -8.00
N ALA A 132 24.71 1.93 -8.07
CA ALA A 132 25.81 1.14 -7.50
C ALA A 132 25.77 1.19 -5.96
N ILE A 133 24.70 0.65 -5.39
CA ILE A 133 24.62 0.30 -3.96
C ILE A 133 24.12 -1.14 -3.90
N GLY A 134 25.01 -2.04 -4.32
CA GLY A 134 25.00 -3.41 -3.80
C GLY A 134 25.49 -3.36 -2.36
N LEU A 135 24.63 -3.74 -1.44
CA LEU A 135 25.01 -4.23 -0.12
C LEU A 135 24.68 -5.72 -0.06
#